data_AF-A0A200PZI7-F1
#
_entry.id   AF-A0A200PZI7-F1
#
_cell.length_a   1.000
_cell.length_b   1.000
_cell.length_c   1.000
_cell.angle_alpha   90.00
_cell.angle_beta   90.00
_cell.angle_gamma   90.00
#
_symmetry.space_group_name_H-M   'P 1'
#
loop_
_entity.id
_entity.type
_entity.pdbx_description
1 polymer ?
#
loop_
_entity_poly.entity_id
_entity_poly.type
_entity_poly.pdbx_seq_one_letter_code
_entity_poly.pdbx_strand_id
1 'polypeptide(L)'
;MDDERRTKANTTLPSPDPTNKNQSSSTSTSCRTAELRWKWVENYCWKHGCMRSQNQCNDKWDNLLRDYKKVREYESRSVEGSRDFPSYWQMEKHERKERNLPTNLLSEVYEALNEVVHRRYQQQPPKLSSSQPSNTIIITPSTTTATTTSTPPPPLVSVAVPRPLPPPPPPPVPPPVETSDSSETEGSERILDSDTKHPRKVRKLGSSIVRSASVLAKTLLECEEKKEKRHQNLIQLEEKRLEIEETRTEVNKQGFAGLIAAVNNLSGAIQALVSNRQNNAT
;
A
#
# COMPACT_ATOMS: atom_id res chain seq x y z
N MET A 1 22.98 7.22 15.53
CA MET A 1 21.90 7.74 16.41
C MET A 1 20.61 7.93 15.61
N ASP A 2 20.27 7.04 14.66
CA ASP A 2 19.08 7.26 13.79
C ASP A 2 18.22 6.00 13.58
N ASP A 3 18.49 4.90 14.29
CA ASP A 3 17.68 3.68 14.22
C ASP A 3 16.39 3.72 15.07
N GLU A 4 16.28 4.68 16.01
CA GLU A 4 15.23 4.67 17.03
C GLU A 4 13.94 5.42 16.63
N ARG A 5 13.97 6.18 15.52
CA ARG A 5 12.80 6.96 15.06
C ARG A 5 11.91 6.19 14.09
N ARG A 6 12.34 5.03 13.56
CA ARG A 6 11.60 4.31 12.51
C ARG A 6 10.61 3.27 13.04
N THR A 7 10.77 2.78 14.27
CA THR A 7 9.90 1.74 14.84
C THR A 7 8.63 2.29 15.50
N LYS A 8 8.52 3.60 15.71
CA LYS A 8 7.36 4.23 16.37
C LYS A 8 6.18 4.57 15.44
N ALA A 9 6.33 4.43 14.12
CA ALA A 9 5.30 4.84 13.16
C ALA A 9 4.36 3.71 12.68
N ASN A 10 4.54 2.46 13.14
CA ASN A 10 3.78 1.32 12.61
C ASN A 10 2.80 0.66 13.59
N THR A 11 2.36 1.36 14.63
CA THR A 11 1.26 0.87 15.47
C THR A 11 0.32 2.00 15.86
N THR A 12 -0.35 2.57 14.86
CA THR A 12 -1.62 3.25 15.10
C THR A 12 -2.51 2.99 13.89
N LEU A 13 -3.31 1.92 13.98
CA LEU A 13 -4.57 1.79 13.27
C LEU A 13 -5.67 1.46 14.29
N PRO A 14 -6.92 1.88 14.02
CA PRO A 14 -7.91 2.19 15.02
C PRO A 14 -8.66 0.95 15.53
N SER A 15 -9.06 1.00 16.80
CA SER A 15 -9.98 0.07 17.45
C SER A 15 -11.38 0.11 16.78
N PRO A 16 -12.05 -1.02 16.53
CA PRO A 16 -13.48 -1.01 16.22
C PRO A 16 -14.28 -0.94 17.52
N ASP A 17 -15.02 0.15 17.73
CA ASP A 17 -16.06 0.21 18.77
C ASP A 17 -17.28 -0.60 18.30
N PRO A 18 -17.92 -1.44 19.14
CA PRO A 18 -19.01 -2.30 18.71
C PRO A 18 -20.35 -1.67 19.07
N THR A 19 -20.93 -0.85 18.19
CA THR A 19 -22.40 -0.69 18.12
C THR A 19 -22.84 0.13 16.89
N ASN A 20 -23.01 -0.53 15.73
CA ASN A 20 -24.22 -0.33 14.92
C ASN A 20 -24.35 -1.39 13.81
N LYS A 21 -25.56 -1.92 13.64
CA LYS A 21 -25.90 -2.87 12.57
C LYS A 21 -25.96 -2.13 11.22
N ASN A 22 -25.50 -2.83 10.18
CA ASN A 22 -25.62 -2.53 8.74
C ASN A 22 -24.71 -1.42 8.16
N GLN A 23 -23.54 -1.80 7.62
CA GLN A 23 -23.10 -1.53 6.22
C GLN A 23 -21.59 -1.84 5.97
N SER A 24 -21.30 -2.39 4.77
CA SER A 24 -20.01 -2.44 4.05
C SER A 24 -18.82 -3.25 4.61
N SER A 25 -18.75 -4.54 4.25
CA SER A 25 -17.65 -5.48 4.53
C SER A 25 -16.56 -5.55 3.43
N SER A 26 -16.49 -4.59 2.50
CA SER A 26 -15.61 -4.66 1.31
C SER A 26 -14.31 -3.84 1.40
N THR A 27 -14.19 -2.87 2.31
CA THR A 27 -13.08 -1.89 2.35
C THR A 27 -11.89 -2.29 3.24
N SER A 28 -12.11 -3.01 4.34
CA SER A 28 -11.05 -3.37 5.31
C SER A 28 -10.05 -4.39 4.76
N THR A 29 -10.51 -5.33 3.93
CA THR A 29 -9.68 -6.33 3.27
C THR A 29 -8.80 -5.71 2.18
N SER A 30 -9.30 -4.69 1.49
CA SER A 30 -8.58 -3.95 0.43
C SER A 30 -7.40 -3.15 0.97
N CYS A 31 -7.54 -2.57 2.17
CA CYS A 31 -6.47 -1.81 2.82
C CYS A 31 -5.30 -2.73 3.24
N ARG A 32 -5.59 -3.92 3.80
CA ARG A 32 -4.56 -4.92 4.13
C ARG A 32 -3.85 -5.46 2.88
N THR A 33 -4.57 -5.71 1.79
CA THR A 33 -3.95 -6.14 0.53
C THR A 33 -3.10 -5.03 -0.10
N ALA A 34 -3.50 -3.77 0.02
CA ALA A 34 -2.70 -2.63 -0.41
C ALA A 34 -1.41 -2.50 0.41
N GLU A 35 -1.48 -2.69 1.74
CA GLU A 35 -0.32 -2.68 2.63
C GLU A 35 0.68 -3.80 2.29
N LEU A 36 0.19 -5.01 2.06
CA LEU A 36 0.99 -6.14 1.58
C LEU A 36 1.65 -5.85 0.22
N ARG A 37 0.93 -5.21 -0.71
CA ARG A 37 1.48 -4.82 -2.02
C ARG A 37 2.60 -3.80 -1.88
N TRP A 38 2.41 -2.76 -1.09
CA TRP A 38 3.42 -1.73 -0.93
C TRP A 38 4.65 -2.23 -0.16
N LYS A 39 4.47 -3.20 0.76
CA LYS A 39 5.60 -3.88 1.40
C LYS A 39 6.48 -4.63 0.40
N TRP A 40 5.87 -5.27 -0.60
CA TRP A 40 6.61 -5.88 -1.70
C TRP A 40 7.38 -4.84 -2.53
N VAL A 41 6.75 -3.68 -2.82
CA VAL A 41 7.40 -2.58 -3.55
C VAL A 41 8.61 -2.03 -2.78
N GLU A 42 8.51 -1.86 -1.47
CA GLU A 42 9.64 -1.46 -0.61
C GLU A 42 10.82 -2.42 -0.79
N ASN A 43 10.59 -3.73 -0.65
CA ASN A 43 11.63 -4.75 -0.79
C ASN A 43 12.25 -4.73 -2.20
N TYR A 44 11.43 -4.52 -3.24
CA TYR A 44 11.90 -4.40 -4.61
C TYR A 44 12.83 -3.18 -4.78
N CYS A 45 12.42 -2.02 -4.26
CA CYS A 45 13.24 -0.81 -4.29
C CYS A 45 14.57 -1.02 -3.57
N TRP A 46 14.57 -1.66 -2.40
CA TRP A 46 15.81 -1.92 -1.64
C TRP A 46 16.77 -2.81 -2.40
N LYS A 47 16.26 -3.88 -3.05
CA LYS A 47 17.07 -4.79 -3.88
C LYS A 47 17.79 -4.07 -5.04
N HIS A 48 17.23 -2.96 -5.52
CA HIS A 48 17.82 -2.14 -6.60
C HIS A 48 18.59 -0.92 -6.08
N GLY A 49 19.00 -0.93 -4.81
CA GLY A 49 19.79 0.15 -4.21
C GLY A 49 18.99 1.40 -3.84
N CYS A 50 17.66 1.35 -3.88
CA CYS A 50 16.79 2.47 -3.53
C CYS A 50 16.14 2.25 -2.15
N MET A 51 16.74 2.79 -1.09
CA MET A 51 16.30 2.63 0.30
C MET A 51 15.08 3.50 0.66
N ARG A 52 13.92 3.21 0.07
CA ARG A 52 12.67 3.95 0.32
C ARG A 52 11.69 3.13 1.13
N SER A 53 10.96 3.77 2.06
CA SER A 53 9.92 3.07 2.82
C SER A 53 8.68 2.78 1.98
N GLN A 54 7.83 1.88 2.48
CA GLN A 54 6.49 1.65 1.93
C GLN A 54 5.73 2.96 1.64
N ASN A 55 5.59 3.83 2.66
CA ASN A 55 4.88 5.10 2.56
C ASN A 55 5.55 6.03 1.55
N GLN A 56 6.87 6.13 1.55
CA GLN A 56 7.60 6.98 0.60
C GLN A 56 7.36 6.54 -0.85
N CYS A 57 7.31 5.23 -1.11
CA CYS A 57 6.99 4.69 -2.43
C CYS A 57 5.54 4.99 -2.82
N ASN A 58 4.60 4.83 -1.88
CA ASN A 58 3.19 5.13 -2.11
C ASN A 58 2.96 6.64 -2.37
N ASP A 59 3.52 7.52 -1.55
CA ASP A 59 3.45 8.98 -1.73
C ASP A 59 4.06 9.41 -3.07
N LYS A 60 5.22 8.84 -3.43
CA LYS A 60 5.85 9.13 -4.71
C LYS A 60 4.97 8.70 -5.88
N TRP A 61 4.34 7.52 -5.78
CA TRP A 61 3.40 7.05 -6.78
C TRP A 61 2.18 7.96 -6.92
N ASP A 62 1.60 8.39 -5.79
CA ASP A 62 0.42 9.26 -5.79
C ASP A 62 0.74 10.64 -6.38
N ASN A 63 1.91 11.20 -6.07
CA ASN A 63 2.40 12.43 -6.68
C ASN A 63 2.62 12.27 -8.19
N LEU A 64 3.27 11.19 -8.62
CA LEU A 64 3.49 10.92 -10.05
C LEU A 64 2.17 10.79 -10.81
N LEU A 65 1.19 10.06 -10.26
CA LEU A 65 -0.09 9.87 -10.90
C LEU A 65 -0.93 11.15 -10.93
N ARG A 66 -0.82 11.98 -9.89
CA ARG A 66 -1.42 13.32 -9.85
C ARG A 66 -0.84 14.23 -10.93
N ASP A 67 0.50 14.28 -11.01
CA ASP A 67 1.21 15.10 -11.99
C ASP A 67 0.88 14.64 -13.41
N TYR A 68 0.90 13.33 -13.66
CA TYR A 68 0.49 12.73 -14.93
C TYR A 68 -0.92 13.16 -15.36
N LYS A 69 -1.91 13.05 -14.47
CA LYS A 69 -3.29 13.46 -14.77
C LYS A 69 -3.37 14.93 -15.14
N LYS A 70 -2.64 15.77 -14.39
CA LYS A 70 -2.62 17.22 -14.59
C LYS A 70 -2.01 17.61 -15.93
N VAL A 71 -0.88 17.00 -16.28
CA VAL A 71 -0.22 17.22 -17.59
C VAL A 71 -1.07 16.67 -18.73
N ARG A 72 -1.65 15.48 -18.59
CA ARG A 72 -2.51 14.89 -19.62
C ARG A 72 -3.75 15.74 -19.92
N GLU A 73 -4.39 16.28 -18.89
CA GLU A 73 -5.53 17.19 -19.06
C GLU A 73 -5.13 18.49 -19.77
N TYR A 74 -3.97 19.03 -19.43
CA TYR A 74 -3.43 20.22 -20.09
C TYR A 74 -3.12 19.95 -21.57
N GLU A 75 -2.40 18.86 -21.87
CA GLU A 75 -2.07 18.47 -23.24
C GLU A 75 -3.32 18.23 -24.09
N SER A 76 -4.38 17.67 -23.50
CA SER A 76 -5.66 17.49 -24.20
C SER A 76 -6.31 18.83 -24.60
N ARG A 77 -6.06 19.90 -23.85
CA ARG A 77 -6.58 21.25 -24.12
C ARG A 77 -5.66 22.05 -25.06
N SER A 78 -4.35 21.81 -25.03
CA SER A 78 -3.40 22.47 -25.93
C SER A 78 -3.50 21.98 -27.38
N VAL A 79 -3.93 20.73 -27.59
CA VAL A 79 -4.16 20.15 -28.94
C VAL A 79 -5.31 20.83 -29.68
N GLU A 80 -6.17 21.59 -29.00
CA GLU A 80 -7.28 22.36 -29.60
C GLU A 80 -6.82 23.67 -30.32
N GLY A 81 -5.52 23.89 -30.49
CA GLY A 81 -4.97 24.70 -31.59
C GLY A 81 -4.81 26.21 -31.38
N SER A 82 -4.77 26.71 -30.14
CA SER A 82 -4.53 28.13 -29.85
C SER A 82 -3.06 28.41 -29.49
N ARG A 83 -2.45 29.43 -30.13
CA ARG A 83 -1.05 29.86 -29.88
C ARG A 83 -0.76 30.23 -28.41
N ASP A 84 -1.80 30.44 -27.62
CA ASP A 84 -1.73 30.82 -26.21
C ASP A 84 -1.51 29.62 -25.26
N PHE A 85 -1.66 28.39 -25.76
CA PHE A 85 -1.48 27.14 -25.01
C PHE A 85 -0.36 26.28 -25.60
N PRO A 86 0.92 26.65 -25.39
CA PRO A 86 2.06 25.82 -25.80
C PRO A 86 2.02 24.46 -25.07
N SER A 87 2.54 23.41 -25.71
CA SER A 87 2.64 22.08 -25.09
C SER A 87 3.51 22.13 -23.84
N TYR A 88 3.15 21.32 -22.84
CA TYR A 88 3.86 21.09 -21.60
C TYR A 88 5.35 20.83 -21.80
N TRP A 89 5.69 20.07 -22.85
CA TRP A 89 7.07 19.68 -23.15
C TRP A 89 7.91 20.83 -23.72
N GLN A 90 7.26 21.80 -24.35
CA GLN A 90 7.91 22.96 -24.96
C GLN A 90 8.03 24.14 -23.98
N MET A 91 7.24 24.14 -22.90
CA MET A 91 7.29 25.17 -21.87
C MET A 91 8.49 25.00 -20.93
N GLU A 92 9.08 26.12 -20.53
CA GLU A 92 10.12 26.16 -19.50
C GLU A 92 9.56 25.93 -18.08
N LYS A 93 10.44 25.59 -17.13
CA LYS A 93 10.06 25.29 -15.74
C LYS A 93 9.26 26.42 -15.08
N HIS A 94 9.63 27.68 -15.34
CA HIS A 94 8.90 28.81 -14.79
C HIS A 94 7.51 28.97 -15.43
N GLU A 95 7.38 28.78 -16.74
CA GLU A 95 6.09 28.85 -17.44
C GLU A 95 5.12 27.76 -17.00
N ARG A 96 5.64 26.56 -16.74
CA ARG A 96 4.87 25.47 -16.13
C ARG A 96 4.33 25.88 -14.77
N LYS A 97 5.15 26.53 -13.94
CA LYS A 97 4.74 27.01 -12.61
C LYS A 97 3.65 28.08 -12.69
N GLU A 98 3.77 29.05 -13.60
CA GLU A 98 2.76 30.11 -13.82
C GLU A 98 1.40 29.52 -14.26
N ARG A 99 1.42 28.43 -15.04
CA ARG A 99 0.22 27.70 -15.46
C ARG A 99 -0.23 26.62 -14.46
N ASN A 100 0.34 26.61 -13.26
CA ASN A 100 0.08 25.64 -12.19
C ASN A 100 0.37 24.18 -12.59
N LEU A 101 1.24 23.92 -13.57
CA LEU A 101 1.59 22.57 -14.01
C LEU A 101 2.74 21.98 -13.18
N PRO A 102 2.88 20.65 -13.13
CA PRO A 102 4.01 20.02 -12.47
C PRO A 102 5.32 20.51 -13.08
N THR A 103 6.31 20.82 -12.25
CA THR A 103 7.58 21.38 -12.74
C THR A 103 8.61 20.32 -13.10
N ASN A 104 8.50 19.11 -12.55
CA ASN A 104 9.52 18.06 -12.62
C ASN A 104 8.98 16.72 -13.19
N LEU A 105 7.89 16.72 -13.96
CA LEU A 105 7.45 15.50 -14.64
C LEU A 105 8.32 15.29 -15.88
N LEU A 106 9.03 14.18 -15.94
CA LEU A 106 9.88 13.80 -17.07
C LEU A 106 9.05 13.14 -18.17
N SER A 107 9.45 13.32 -19.43
CA SER A 107 8.75 12.75 -20.58
C SER A 107 8.73 11.23 -20.53
N GLU A 108 9.86 10.61 -20.16
CA GLU A 108 10.01 9.16 -20.06
C GLU A 108 9.09 8.58 -18.99
N VAL A 109 8.93 9.31 -17.86
CA VAL A 109 8.03 8.91 -16.78
C VAL A 109 6.57 9.08 -17.19
N TYR A 110 6.24 10.16 -17.90
CA TYR A 110 4.90 10.37 -18.43
C TYR A 110 4.49 9.28 -19.42
N GLU A 111 5.38 8.92 -20.36
CA GLU A 111 5.15 7.88 -21.35
C GLU A 111 4.94 6.51 -20.68
N ALA A 112 5.83 6.13 -19.75
CA ALA A 112 5.68 4.89 -18.99
C ALA A 112 4.36 4.84 -18.18
N LEU A 113 3.96 5.95 -17.55
CA LEU A 113 2.66 6.05 -16.88
C LEU A 113 1.50 5.97 -17.85
N ASN A 114 1.64 6.57 -19.03
CA ASN A 114 0.64 6.56 -20.08
C ASN A 114 0.35 5.13 -20.53
N GLU A 115 1.39 4.33 -20.77
CA GLU A 115 1.25 2.90 -21.12
C GLU A 115 0.55 2.11 -20.02
N VAL A 116 0.99 2.27 -18.76
CA VAL A 116 0.39 1.55 -17.62
C VAL A 116 -1.09 1.90 -17.47
N VAL A 117 -1.46 3.17 -17.60
CA VAL A 117 -2.85 3.62 -17.50
C VAL A 117 -3.67 3.09 -18.68
N HIS A 118 -3.20 3.22 -19.92
CA HIS A 118 -3.94 2.73 -21.11
C HIS A 118 -4.11 1.21 -21.10
N ARG A 119 -3.11 0.45 -20.66
CA ARG A 119 -3.20 -1.00 -20.49
C ARG A 119 -4.28 -1.41 -19.50
N ARG A 120 -4.49 -0.62 -18.44
CA ARG A 120 -5.57 -0.84 -17.45
C ARG A 120 -6.96 -0.56 -18.03
N TYR A 121 -7.08 0.41 -18.94
CA TYR A 121 -8.34 0.68 -19.65
C TYR A 121 -8.69 -0.43 -20.65
N GLN A 122 -7.69 -0.99 -21.35
CA GLN A 122 -7.91 -2.09 -22.30
C GLN A 122 -8.24 -3.43 -21.63
N GLN A 123 -7.81 -3.64 -20.38
CA GLN A 123 -8.13 -4.85 -19.61
C GLN A 123 -9.42 -4.74 -18.78
N GLN A 124 -10.13 -3.62 -18.83
CA GLN A 124 -11.49 -3.59 -18.29
C GLN A 124 -12.44 -4.26 -19.30
N PRO A 125 -13.18 -5.32 -18.90
CA PRO A 125 -14.26 -5.81 -19.74
C PRO A 125 -15.26 -4.65 -19.97
N PRO A 126 -15.84 -4.51 -21.17
CA PRO A 126 -16.82 -3.47 -21.43
C PRO A 126 -17.93 -3.61 -20.40
N LYS A 127 -18.08 -2.59 -19.54
CA LYS A 127 -19.27 -2.47 -18.69
C LYS A 127 -20.44 -2.30 -19.64
N LEU A 128 -21.17 -3.39 -19.88
CA LEU A 128 -22.48 -3.36 -20.49
C LEU A 128 -23.29 -2.31 -19.72
N SER A 129 -23.56 -1.19 -20.39
CA SER A 129 -24.57 -0.24 -20.00
C SER A 129 -25.85 -1.03 -19.75
N SER A 130 -26.29 -1.07 -18.49
CA SER A 130 -27.60 -1.59 -18.13
C SER A 130 -28.64 -0.66 -18.75
N SER A 131 -29.03 -0.95 -20.00
CA SER A 131 -30.29 -0.50 -20.56
C SER A 131 -31.38 -1.37 -19.93
N GLN A 132 -32.23 -0.76 -19.12
CA GLN A 132 -33.48 -1.36 -18.65
C GLN A 132 -34.27 -1.94 -19.84
N PRO A 133 -34.88 -3.13 -19.70
CA PRO A 133 -35.89 -3.58 -20.64
C PRO A 133 -37.24 -2.91 -20.29
N SER A 134 -37.74 -2.10 -21.21
CA SER A 134 -39.11 -1.58 -21.21
C SER A 134 -40.08 -2.70 -21.61
N ASN A 135 -41.06 -2.99 -20.75
CA ASN A 135 -42.12 -3.94 -21.04
C ASN A 135 -43.11 -3.40 -22.09
N THR A 136 -43.41 -4.27 -23.04
CA THR A 136 -44.36 -4.18 -24.14
C THR A 136 -45.82 -3.99 -23.68
N ILE A 137 -46.55 -3.06 -24.29
CA ILE A 137 -48.00 -3.17 -24.52
C ILE A 137 -48.30 -2.83 -25.98
N ILE A 138 -49.00 -3.76 -26.63
CA ILE A 138 -49.46 -3.78 -28.03
C ILE A 138 -50.86 -3.16 -28.09
N ILE A 139 -51.09 -2.16 -28.95
CA ILE A 139 -52.34 -1.97 -29.73
C ILE A 139 -51.97 -1.36 -31.11
N THR A 140 -52.51 -1.95 -32.17
CA THR A 140 -52.38 -1.70 -33.62
C THR A 140 -53.35 -0.59 -34.13
N PRO A 141 -53.54 -0.34 -35.44
CA PRO A 141 -52.60 -0.04 -36.56
C PRO A 141 -53.02 1.19 -37.41
N SER A 142 -52.12 1.82 -38.21
CA SER A 142 -52.36 2.22 -39.63
C SER A 142 -51.15 2.87 -40.34
N THR A 143 -50.74 2.22 -41.44
CA THR A 143 -50.43 2.69 -42.82
C THR A 143 -49.76 4.05 -43.14
N THR A 144 -48.82 3.95 -44.11
CA THR A 144 -48.39 4.91 -45.19
C THR A 144 -47.18 5.87 -45.02
N THR A 145 -46.13 5.54 -45.78
CA THR A 145 -45.24 6.39 -46.65
C THR A 145 -44.46 7.62 -46.16
N ALA A 146 -43.13 7.48 -46.26
CA ALA A 146 -42.17 8.30 -47.04
C ALA A 146 -41.62 9.67 -46.52
N THR A 147 -40.29 9.76 -46.57
CA THR A 147 -39.39 10.91 -46.92
C THR A 147 -39.15 12.11 -45.98
N THR A 148 -37.84 12.46 -45.89
CA THR A 148 -37.17 13.78 -45.80
C THR A 148 -37.22 14.66 -44.54
N THR A 149 -36.01 15.20 -44.22
CA THR A 149 -35.70 16.52 -43.61
C THR A 149 -36.15 16.75 -42.16
N SER A 150 -35.55 17.54 -41.27
CA SER A 150 -34.29 18.28 -41.06
C SER A 150 -34.48 19.02 -39.71
N THR A 151 -33.40 19.39 -39.00
CA THR A 151 -33.32 20.34 -37.85
C THR A 151 -33.87 19.90 -36.47
N PRO A 152 -33.57 20.59 -35.34
CA PRO A 152 -32.30 21.13 -34.79
C PRO A 152 -32.03 20.64 -33.32
N PRO A 153 -30.89 20.98 -32.66
CA PRO A 153 -30.59 20.51 -31.29
C PRO A 153 -31.25 21.37 -30.18
N PRO A 154 -31.60 20.80 -29.01
CA PRO A 154 -32.14 21.54 -27.88
C PRO A 154 -31.04 22.24 -27.03
N PRO A 155 -31.41 23.23 -26.20
CA PRO A 155 -30.51 24.28 -25.72
C PRO A 155 -29.71 23.90 -24.47
N LEU A 156 -28.58 24.60 -24.32
CA LEU A 156 -27.75 24.71 -23.13
C LEU A 156 -28.58 25.20 -21.93
N VAL A 157 -28.75 24.34 -20.92
CA VAL A 157 -29.21 24.77 -19.60
C VAL A 157 -27.98 24.97 -18.71
N SER A 158 -27.72 26.23 -18.36
CA SER A 158 -26.71 26.62 -17.39
C SER A 158 -27.02 25.99 -16.04
N VAL A 159 -26.22 25.01 -15.63
CA VAL A 159 -26.16 24.59 -14.23
C VAL A 159 -25.12 25.46 -13.54
N ALA A 160 -25.59 26.37 -12.69
CA ALA A 160 -24.75 27.14 -11.79
C ALA A 160 -23.95 26.18 -10.91
N VAL A 161 -22.63 26.21 -11.05
CA VAL A 161 -21.68 25.51 -10.17
C VAL A 161 -21.71 26.19 -8.80
N PRO A 162 -21.91 25.46 -7.69
CA PRO A 162 -21.73 26.02 -6.35
C PRO A 162 -20.24 26.37 -6.17
N ARG A 163 -19.97 27.65 -5.89
CA ARG A 163 -18.62 28.15 -5.56
C ARG A 163 -18.07 27.38 -4.34
N PRO A 164 -16.82 26.87 -4.36
CA PRO A 164 -16.22 26.26 -3.19
C PRO A 164 -16.03 27.30 -2.08
N LEU A 165 -16.49 26.97 -0.87
CA LEU A 165 -16.21 27.74 0.34
C LEU A 165 -14.70 27.78 0.62
N PRO A 166 -14.15 28.90 1.13
CA PRO A 166 -12.74 28.98 1.50
C PRO A 166 -12.42 28.10 2.72
N PRO A 167 -11.20 27.54 2.80
CA PRO A 167 -10.79 26.69 3.93
C PRO A 167 -10.63 27.52 5.22
N PRO A 168 -10.91 26.93 6.39
CA PRO A 168 -10.68 27.59 7.68
C PRO A 168 -9.17 27.78 7.96
N PRO A 169 -8.79 28.80 8.76
CA PRO A 169 -7.40 29.12 9.03
C PRO A 169 -6.71 28.05 9.91
N PRO A 170 -5.40 27.84 9.74
CA PRO A 170 -4.64 26.89 10.57
C PRO A 170 -4.42 27.42 12.00
N PRO A 171 -4.33 26.53 13.01
CA PRO A 171 -4.02 26.91 14.38
C PRO A 171 -2.56 27.39 14.53
N PRO A 172 -2.28 28.25 15.52
CA PRO A 172 -0.95 28.83 15.71
C PRO A 172 0.06 27.79 16.20
N VAL A 173 1.26 27.86 15.61
CA VAL A 173 2.45 27.08 15.98
C VAL A 173 3.12 27.73 17.21
N PRO A 174 3.48 26.98 18.28
CA PRO A 174 4.34 27.51 19.33
C PRO A 174 5.84 27.43 18.95
N PRO A 175 6.68 28.37 19.43
CA PRO A 175 8.12 28.46 19.11
C PRO A 175 9.01 27.50 19.93
N PRO A 176 10.30 27.35 19.58
CA PRO A 176 11.22 26.34 20.13
C PRO A 176 12.14 26.90 21.23
N VAL A 177 12.40 26.14 22.31
CA VAL A 177 13.53 26.33 23.27
C VAL A 177 13.77 24.96 23.94
N GLU A 178 14.82 24.21 23.60
CA GLU A 178 16.19 24.20 24.15
C GLU A 178 16.32 23.88 25.66
N THR A 179 16.81 22.65 25.92
CA THR A 179 17.84 22.20 26.90
C THR A 179 17.84 22.60 28.38
N SER A 180 18.36 21.65 29.19
CA SER A 180 18.83 21.70 30.59
C SER A 180 17.75 21.49 31.65
N ASP A 181 17.69 20.35 32.33
CA ASP A 181 18.59 19.72 33.32
C ASP A 181 18.30 20.17 34.77
N SER A 182 18.04 19.14 35.59
CA SER A 182 18.06 18.97 37.05
C SER A 182 17.98 20.17 38.00
N SER A 183 17.01 20.14 38.93
CA SER A 183 17.27 19.84 40.36
C SER A 183 16.12 20.27 41.28
N GLU A 184 15.99 19.52 42.36
CA GLU A 184 15.10 19.70 43.50
C GLU A 184 15.43 20.98 44.29
N THR A 185 14.43 21.61 44.92
CA THR A 185 14.34 21.89 46.37
C THR A 185 13.28 22.96 46.69
N GLU A 186 12.38 22.55 47.59
CA GLU A 186 11.77 23.26 48.73
C GLU A 186 11.18 24.68 48.59
N GLY A 187 9.85 24.73 48.85
CA GLY A 187 9.27 25.58 49.91
C GLY A 187 9.32 27.09 49.75
N SER A 188 8.18 27.71 49.44
CA SER A 188 7.53 28.61 50.41
C SER A 188 6.17 29.10 49.92
N GLU A 189 5.21 29.04 50.83
CA GLU A 189 3.83 29.51 50.75
C GLU A 189 3.73 31.00 50.42
N ARG A 190 2.79 31.39 49.54
CA ARG A 190 1.88 32.55 49.76
C ARG A 190 0.54 32.29 49.08
N ILE A 191 -0.50 32.50 49.87
CA ILE A 191 -1.93 32.31 49.59
C ILE A 191 -2.47 33.49 48.75
N LEU A 192 -3.26 33.19 47.72
CA LEU A 192 -4.45 34.00 47.39
C LEU A 192 -5.52 33.13 46.69
N ASP A 193 -6.55 32.81 47.48
CA ASP A 193 -7.97 32.91 47.17
C ASP A 193 -8.51 32.50 45.76
N SER A 194 -9.17 31.35 45.70
CA SER A 194 -10.53 31.26 45.12
C SER A 194 -11.21 29.98 45.57
N ASP A 195 -12.44 30.18 46.02
CA ASP A 195 -13.34 29.25 46.67
C ASP A 195 -13.69 27.99 45.85
N THR A 196 -13.98 26.96 46.64
CA THR A 196 -14.42 25.60 46.41
C THR A 196 -15.30 25.29 45.19
N LYS A 197 -14.95 24.18 44.49
CA LYS A 197 -15.87 23.07 44.10
C LYS A 197 -15.31 21.89 43.25
N HIS A 198 -14.02 21.55 43.20
CA HIS A 198 -13.58 20.42 42.33
C HIS A 198 -12.61 19.30 42.81
N PRO A 199 -12.43 18.99 44.11
CA PRO A 199 -11.52 17.89 44.51
C PRO A 199 -12.04 16.48 44.11
N ARG A 200 -13.37 16.26 44.07
CA ARG A 200 -13.96 14.97 43.67
C ARG A 200 -13.81 14.67 42.18
N LYS A 201 -13.75 15.70 41.34
CA LYS A 201 -13.66 15.57 39.88
C LYS A 201 -12.24 15.21 39.44
N VAL A 202 -11.22 15.77 40.11
CA VAL A 202 -9.80 15.41 39.89
C VAL A 202 -9.50 13.97 40.32
N ARG A 203 -10.04 13.50 41.46
CA ARG A 203 -9.88 12.08 41.88
C ARG A 203 -10.57 11.09 40.93
N LYS A 204 -11.77 11.42 40.43
CA LYS A 204 -12.45 10.61 39.40
C LYS A 204 -11.69 10.61 38.07
N LEU A 205 -11.10 11.74 37.69
CA LEU A 205 -10.24 11.84 36.52
C LEU A 205 -9.00 10.96 36.67
N GLY A 206 -8.33 10.99 37.83
CA GLY A 206 -7.20 10.11 38.14
C GLY A 206 -7.56 8.63 38.07
N SER A 207 -8.71 8.22 38.64
CA SER A 207 -9.18 6.83 38.56
C SER A 207 -9.50 6.40 37.13
N SER A 208 -10.09 7.28 36.32
CA SER A 208 -10.35 7.02 34.90
C SER A 208 -9.05 6.86 34.11
N ILE A 209 -8.05 7.72 34.37
CA ILE A 209 -6.73 7.65 33.72
C ILE A 209 -6.03 6.33 34.08
N VAL A 210 -6.03 5.93 35.36
CA VAL A 210 -5.44 4.66 35.80
C VAL A 210 -6.13 3.47 35.17
N ARG A 211 -7.47 3.51 35.03
CA ARG A 211 -8.23 2.46 34.34
C ARG A 211 -7.86 2.39 32.86
N SER A 212 -7.80 3.52 32.16
CA SER A 212 -7.40 3.58 30.75
C SER A 212 -5.97 3.11 30.55
N ALA A 213 -5.03 3.52 31.41
CA ALA A 213 -3.65 3.06 31.40
C ALA A 213 -3.55 1.54 31.62
N SER A 214 -4.35 1.00 32.55
CA SER A 214 -4.39 -0.45 32.82
C SER A 214 -4.92 -1.25 31.64
N VAL A 215 -5.95 -0.74 30.94
CA VAL A 215 -6.49 -1.38 29.73
C VAL A 215 -5.45 -1.35 28.60
N LEU A 216 -4.83 -0.18 28.36
CA LEU A 216 -3.78 -0.05 27.36
C LEU A 216 -2.59 -0.99 27.63
N ALA A 217 -2.15 -1.08 28.90
CA ALA A 217 -1.06 -1.98 29.30
C ALA A 217 -1.40 -3.45 29.03
N LYS A 218 -2.62 -3.89 29.38
CA LYS A 218 -3.07 -5.26 29.08
C LYS A 218 -3.11 -5.54 27.58
N THR A 219 -3.68 -4.62 26.79
CA THR A 219 -3.74 -4.78 25.34
C THR A 219 -2.35 -4.81 24.71
N LEU A 220 -1.41 -4.03 25.24
CA LEU A 220 -0.02 -4.02 24.77
C LEU A 220 0.67 -5.36 25.04
N LEU A 221 0.53 -5.91 26.25
CA LEU A 221 1.06 -7.23 26.61
C LEU A 221 0.46 -8.35 25.76
N GLU A 222 -0.85 -8.35 25.54
CA GLU A 222 -1.52 -9.33 24.65
C GLU A 222 -1.02 -9.22 23.21
N CYS A 223 -0.74 -8.01 22.74
CA CYS A 223 -0.18 -7.78 21.41
C CYS A 223 1.27 -8.29 21.30
N GLU A 224 2.08 -8.09 22.34
CA GLU A 224 3.44 -8.63 22.43
C GLU A 224 3.43 -10.15 22.44
N GLU A 225 2.60 -10.80 23.27
CA GLU A 225 2.45 -12.25 23.33
C GLU A 225 2.05 -12.82 21.97
N LYS A 226 1.10 -12.18 21.28
CA LYS A 226 0.66 -12.63 19.95
C LYS A 226 1.72 -12.41 18.87
N LYS A 227 2.52 -11.36 18.98
CA LYS A 227 3.68 -11.13 18.09
C LYS A 227 4.73 -12.23 18.32
N GLU A 228 5.04 -12.51 19.57
CA GLU A 228 6.00 -13.54 19.96
C GLU A 228 5.56 -14.92 19.48
N LYS A 229 4.28 -15.27 19.68
CA LYS A 229 3.72 -16.53 19.17
C LYS A 229 3.82 -16.65 17.66
N ARG A 230 3.60 -15.56 16.90
CA ARG A 230 3.80 -15.57 15.44
C ARG A 230 5.25 -15.76 15.06
N HIS A 231 6.17 -15.15 15.80
CA HIS A 231 7.60 -15.32 15.58
C HIS A 231 8.04 -16.76 15.83
N GLN A 232 7.60 -17.36 16.95
CA GLN A 232 7.87 -18.76 17.26
C GLN A 232 7.32 -19.72 16.20
N ASN A 233 6.10 -19.50 15.71
CA ASN A 233 5.54 -20.32 14.62
C ASN A 233 6.36 -20.23 13.33
N LEU A 234 6.92 -19.04 13.02
CA LEU A 234 7.78 -18.86 11.85
C LEU A 234 9.08 -19.64 12.01
N ILE A 235 9.74 -19.51 13.16
CA ILE A 235 10.98 -20.24 13.47
C ILE A 235 10.75 -21.75 13.38
N GLN A 236 9.67 -22.26 13.98
CA GLN A 236 9.35 -23.69 13.93
C GLN A 236 9.09 -24.18 12.49
N LEU A 237 8.50 -23.34 11.63
CA LEU A 237 8.27 -23.69 10.24
C LEU A 237 9.59 -23.73 9.45
N GLU A 238 10.51 -22.80 9.72
CA GLU A 238 11.85 -22.78 9.13
C GLU A 238 12.68 -23.98 9.59
N GLU A 239 12.64 -24.32 10.87
CA GLU A 239 13.32 -25.49 11.44
C GLU A 239 12.82 -26.78 10.78
N LYS A 240 11.50 -26.99 10.70
CA LYS A 240 10.91 -28.15 10.00
C LYS A 240 11.27 -28.20 8.53
N ARG A 241 11.32 -27.05 7.86
CA ARG A 241 11.74 -26.99 6.46
C ARG A 241 13.20 -27.43 6.31
N LEU A 242 14.08 -27.01 7.23
CA LEU A 242 15.48 -27.37 7.23
C LEU A 242 15.68 -28.87 7.50
N GLU A 243 14.92 -29.44 8.43
CA GLU A 243 14.94 -30.90 8.71
C GLU A 243 14.52 -31.73 7.48
N ILE A 244 13.48 -31.31 6.76
CA ILE A 244 13.05 -31.97 5.51
C ILE A 244 14.13 -31.87 4.42
N GLU A 245 14.80 -30.72 4.33
CA GLU A 245 15.90 -30.53 3.37
C GLU A 245 17.11 -31.41 3.72
N GLU A 246 17.50 -31.44 4.99
CA GLU A 246 18.60 -32.27 5.49
C GLU A 246 18.34 -33.76 5.24
N THR A 247 17.18 -34.26 5.66
CA THR A 247 16.81 -35.68 5.44
C THR A 247 16.78 -36.04 3.96
N ARG A 248 16.29 -35.15 3.09
CA ARG A 248 16.36 -35.34 1.64
C ARG A 248 17.80 -35.44 1.13
N THR A 249 18.70 -34.60 1.62
CA THR A 249 20.12 -34.66 1.24
C THR A 249 20.81 -35.92 1.75
N GLU A 250 20.47 -36.38 2.95
CA GLU A 250 21.04 -37.61 3.53
C GLU A 250 20.58 -38.86 2.76
N VAL A 251 19.30 -38.95 2.38
CA VAL A 251 18.82 -40.05 1.51
C VAL A 251 19.54 -40.04 0.16
N ASN A 252 19.75 -38.85 -0.42
CA ASN A 252 20.49 -38.72 -1.68
C ASN A 252 21.93 -39.23 -1.52
N LYS A 253 22.61 -38.85 -0.42
CA LYS A 253 23.95 -39.32 -0.09
C LYS A 253 24.02 -40.85 0.10
N GLN A 254 23.03 -41.45 0.77
CA GLN A 254 22.94 -42.90 0.91
C GLN A 254 22.72 -43.59 -0.45
N GLY A 255 21.90 -43.00 -1.33
CA GLY A 255 21.73 -43.46 -2.71
C GLY A 255 23.05 -43.47 -3.49
N PHE A 256 23.83 -42.39 -3.40
CA PHE A 256 25.17 -42.33 -4.00
C PHE A 256 26.13 -43.35 -3.39
N ALA A 257 26.14 -43.51 -2.07
CA ALA A 257 26.98 -44.51 -1.41
C ALA A 257 26.63 -45.95 -1.86
N GLY A 258 25.33 -46.26 -2.01
CA GLY A 258 24.87 -47.53 -2.56
C GLY A 258 25.32 -47.76 -3.99
N LEU A 259 25.27 -46.72 -4.84
CA LEU A 259 25.77 -46.79 -6.22
C LEU A 259 27.28 -47.07 -6.25
N ILE A 260 28.07 -46.38 -5.43
CA ILE A 260 29.53 -46.59 -5.33
C ILE A 260 29.83 -48.04 -4.90
N ALA A 261 29.10 -48.57 -3.90
CA ALA A 261 29.26 -49.95 -3.47
C ALA A 261 28.96 -50.97 -4.58
N ALA A 262 27.88 -50.75 -5.35
CA ALA A 262 27.53 -51.62 -6.47
C ALA A 262 28.61 -51.61 -7.58
N VAL A 263 29.15 -50.43 -7.91
CA VAL A 263 30.24 -50.29 -8.88
C VAL A 263 31.52 -50.99 -8.39
N ASN A 264 31.86 -50.86 -7.12
CA ASN A 264 33.01 -51.55 -6.53
C ASN A 264 32.84 -53.07 -6.56
N ASN A 265 31.65 -53.59 -6.23
CA ASN A 265 31.35 -55.01 -6.31
C ASN A 265 31.43 -55.55 -7.74
N LEU A 266 30.92 -54.79 -8.72
CA LEU A 266 31.03 -55.14 -10.13
C LEU A 266 32.49 -55.16 -10.59
N SER A 267 33.28 -54.16 -10.22
CA SER A 267 34.72 -54.11 -10.53
C SER A 267 35.45 -55.32 -9.93
N GLY A 268 35.19 -55.65 -8.67
CA GLY A 268 35.75 -56.82 -7.99
C GLY A 268 35.36 -58.14 -8.68
N ALA A 269 34.10 -58.29 -9.08
CA ALA A 269 33.62 -59.47 -9.80
C ALA A 269 34.30 -59.62 -11.18
N ILE A 270 34.47 -58.51 -11.90
CA ILE A 270 35.19 -58.50 -13.18
C ILE A 270 36.65 -58.89 -12.98
N GLN A 271 37.34 -58.30 -11.99
CA GLN A 271 38.73 -58.64 -11.69
C GLN A 271 38.88 -60.12 -11.31
N ALA A 272 37.99 -60.64 -10.46
CA ALA A 272 37.99 -62.06 -10.09
C ALA A 272 37.79 -62.98 -11.31
N LEU A 273 36.90 -62.61 -12.23
CA LEU A 273 36.64 -63.37 -13.45
C LEU A 273 37.83 -63.35 -14.41
N VAL A 274 38.50 -62.21 -14.55
CA VAL A 274 39.72 -62.08 -15.35
C VAL A 274 40.86 -62.90 -14.74
N SER A 275 41.10 -62.82 -13.43
CA SER A 275 42.12 -63.61 -12.74
C SER A 275 41.87 -65.11 -12.87
N ASN A 276 40.61 -65.56 -12.74
CA ASN A 276 40.27 -66.98 -12.88
C ASN A 276 40.49 -67.48 -14.32
N ARG A 277 40.25 -66.63 -15.32
CA ARG A 277 40.53 -66.93 -16.73
C ARG A 277 42.03 -67.01 -17.03
N GLN A 278 42.84 -66.17 -16.39
CA GLN A 278 44.30 -66.17 -16.52
C GLN A 278 44.92 -67.43 -15.91
N ASN A 279 44.43 -67.86 -14.74
CA ASN A 279 44.90 -69.08 -14.06
C ASN A 279 44.54 -70.37 -14.82
N ASN A 280 43.44 -70.38 -15.57
CA ASN A 280 43.03 -71.53 -16.39
C ASN A 280 43.72 -71.60 -17.76
N ALA A 281 44.49 -70.56 -18.14
CA ALA A 281 45.17 -70.47 -19.44
C ALA A 281 46.68 -70.82 -19.36
N THR A 282 47.18 -71.12 -18.17
CA THR A 282 48.53 -71.65 -17.87
C THR A 282 48.45 -73.11 -17.49
#